data_AF-A0A1H0WIN5-F1
#
_entry.id   AF-A0A1H0WIN5-F1
#
_cell.length_a   1.000
_cell.length_b   1.000
_cell.length_c   1.000
_cell.angle_alpha   90.00
_cell.angle_beta   90.00
_cell.angle_gamma   90.00
#
_symmetry.space_group_name_H-M   'P 1'
#
loop_
_entity.id
_entity.type
_entity.pdbx_description
1 polymer ?
#
loop_
_entity_poly.entity_id
_entity_poly.type
_entity_poly.pdbx_seq_one_letter_code
_entity_poly.pdbx_strand_id
1 'polypeptide(L)'
;MSGVVHVDQAQLRAQLEKKLPPKVRLFQLEDIPGVMRSRLGWPVAAALMERWFRGAAFEMPDEMKLSLEKNRLSQLPAARLDENTVTMAWALRFPRVHAAVEQLQANWASTAGRVQLQKRVLSWRGMRGQGNWRFGDLNLSAKHLDDTCQVNFLNFGRFGDPLDDFYGAMGEATLKVAASGMVTPKPNGKATVAIDELGFYLRDAYDFNDDSFISQPLGFWGFEGVERSLQLGRDILIDERWAYEEAVSARASYYLVQNAHFRKWRARHGLGGDFMVLSDVYRVRLPFPIQLEW
;
A
#
# COMPACT_ATOMS: atom_id res chain seq x y z
N MET A 1 -58.36 31.56 37.45
CA MET A 1 -58.03 30.13 37.38
C MET A 1 -57.02 29.95 36.25
N SER A 2 -55.75 29.74 36.57
CA SER A 2 -54.72 29.37 35.58
C SER A 2 -53.99 28.15 36.12
N GLY A 3 -54.54 26.98 35.82
CA GLY A 3 -53.93 25.71 36.17
C GLY A 3 -52.69 25.49 35.32
N VAL A 4 -51.52 25.54 35.95
CA VAL A 4 -50.26 25.12 35.33
C VAL A 4 -50.34 23.60 35.17
N VAL A 5 -50.45 23.13 33.93
CA VAL A 5 -50.41 21.70 33.62
C VAL A 5 -48.99 21.20 33.89
N HIS A 6 -48.82 20.40 34.94
CA HIS A 6 -47.56 19.70 35.20
C HIS A 6 -47.45 18.53 34.22
N VAL A 7 -46.78 18.78 33.10
CA VAL A 7 -46.40 17.72 32.16
C VAL A 7 -45.28 16.91 32.79
N ASP A 8 -45.53 15.62 33.03
CA ASP A 8 -44.46 14.68 33.35
C ASP A 8 -43.55 14.53 32.13
N GLN A 9 -42.44 15.27 32.16
CA GLN A 9 -41.47 15.33 31.07
C GLN A 9 -40.83 13.96 30.79
N ALA A 10 -40.72 13.09 31.80
CA ALA A 10 -40.14 11.75 31.61
C ALA A 10 -41.11 10.85 30.85
N GLN A 11 -42.40 10.90 31.21
CA GLN A 11 -43.43 10.13 30.53
C GLN A 11 -43.66 10.61 29.09
N LEU A 12 -43.64 11.93 28.86
CA LEU A 12 -43.73 12.50 27.51
C LEU A 12 -42.52 12.11 26.65
N ARG A 13 -41.30 12.15 27.19
CA ARG A 13 -40.08 11.70 26.49
C ARG A 13 -40.18 10.23 26.09
N ALA A 14 -40.57 9.35 27.01
CA ALA A 14 -40.73 7.93 26.72
C ALA A 14 -41.79 7.65 25.64
N GLN A 15 -42.87 8.43 25.59
CA GLN A 15 -43.89 8.31 24.53
C GLN A 15 -43.39 8.82 23.17
N LEU A 16 -42.58 9.88 23.16
CA LEU A 16 -41.97 10.40 21.93
C LEU A 16 -40.90 9.45 21.39
N GLU A 17 -40.09 8.83 22.24
CA GLU A 17 -39.10 7.83 21.82
C GLU A 17 -39.73 6.61 21.17
N LYS A 18 -40.92 6.17 21.62
CA LYS A 18 -41.67 5.09 20.96
C LYS A 18 -42.13 5.40 19.53
N LYS A 19 -42.15 6.69 19.14
CA LYS A 19 -42.51 7.14 17.79
C LYS A 19 -41.29 7.31 16.89
N LEU A 20 -40.08 7.24 17.43
CA LEU A 20 -38.86 7.32 16.64
C LEU A 20 -38.60 5.97 15.93
N PRO A 21 -37.99 5.98 14.74
CA PRO A 21 -37.47 4.77 14.10
C PRO A 21 -36.44 4.08 15.01
N PRO A 22 -36.07 2.81 14.78
CA PRO A 22 -35.10 2.12 15.61
C PRO A 22 -33.77 2.86 15.68
N LYS A 23 -33.09 2.76 16.82
CA LYS A 23 -31.74 3.28 16.99
C LYS A 23 -30.75 2.32 16.34
N VAL A 24 -30.04 2.80 15.31
CA VAL A 24 -29.11 1.99 14.49
C VAL A 24 -27.71 2.59 14.51
N ARG A 25 -26.69 1.72 14.43
CA ARG A 25 -25.28 2.12 14.34
C ARG A 25 -24.98 2.59 12.91
N LEU A 26 -24.33 3.74 12.79
CA LEU A 26 -23.90 4.28 11.50
C LEU A 26 -22.54 3.71 11.09
N PHE A 27 -22.26 3.71 9.79
CA PHE A 27 -20.99 3.25 9.24
C PHE A 27 -19.85 4.21 9.64
N GLN A 28 -18.73 3.65 10.09
CA GLN A 28 -17.55 4.40 10.53
C GLN A 28 -16.27 3.93 9.83
N LEU A 29 -15.20 4.72 9.95
CA LEU A 29 -13.92 4.48 9.31
C LEU A 29 -13.33 3.10 9.65
N GLU A 30 -13.44 2.66 10.90
CA GLU A 30 -12.96 1.34 11.36
C GLU A 30 -13.78 0.16 10.83
N ASP A 31 -14.94 0.39 10.22
CA ASP A 31 -15.74 -0.70 9.62
C ASP A 31 -15.20 -1.14 8.25
N ILE A 32 -14.37 -0.30 7.61
CA ILE A 32 -13.87 -0.52 6.25
C ILE A 32 -13.17 -1.87 6.10
N PRO A 33 -12.23 -2.29 6.98
CA PRO A 33 -11.58 -3.58 6.81
C PRO A 33 -12.56 -4.77 6.92
N GLY A 34 -13.59 -4.65 7.76
CA GLY A 34 -14.65 -5.64 7.86
C GLY A 34 -15.45 -5.78 6.56
N VAL A 35 -15.77 -4.66 5.90
CA VAL A 35 -16.43 -4.64 4.58
C VAL A 35 -15.52 -5.23 3.50
N MET A 36 -14.25 -4.80 3.45
CA MET A 36 -13.25 -5.36 2.54
C MET A 36 -13.23 -6.89 2.64
N ARG A 37 -13.12 -7.43 3.84
CA ARG A 37 -13.01 -8.88 4.08
C ARG A 37 -14.30 -9.63 3.76
N SER A 38 -15.42 -9.20 4.34
CA SER A 38 -16.65 -10.00 4.37
C SER A 38 -17.64 -9.70 3.25
N ARG A 39 -17.53 -8.54 2.59
CA ARG A 39 -18.44 -8.13 1.51
C ARG A 39 -17.77 -8.14 0.15
N LEU A 40 -16.54 -7.66 0.08
CA LEU A 40 -15.82 -7.48 -1.19
C LEU A 40 -14.91 -8.66 -1.52
N GLY A 41 -14.58 -9.51 -0.54
CA GLY A 41 -13.63 -10.60 -0.72
C GLY A 41 -12.20 -10.09 -0.90
N TRP A 42 -11.84 -9.02 -0.20
CA TRP A 42 -10.54 -8.34 -0.23
C TRP A 42 -9.74 -8.57 1.05
N PRO A 43 -9.27 -9.81 1.31
CA PRO A 43 -8.62 -10.16 2.56
C PRO A 43 -7.24 -9.50 2.74
N VAL A 44 -6.52 -9.19 1.66
CA VAL A 44 -5.19 -8.58 1.73
C VAL A 44 -5.32 -7.09 2.02
N ALA A 45 -6.21 -6.38 1.32
CA ALA A 45 -6.53 -4.99 1.60
C ALA A 45 -7.00 -4.80 3.05
N ALA A 46 -7.91 -5.67 3.51
CA ALA A 46 -8.39 -5.66 4.88
C ALA A 46 -7.25 -5.84 5.89
N ALA A 47 -6.34 -6.80 5.66
CA ALA A 47 -5.23 -7.07 6.57
C ALA A 47 -4.26 -5.88 6.68
N LEU A 48 -3.95 -5.20 5.57
CA LEU A 48 -3.11 -4.01 5.57
C LEU A 48 -3.77 -2.85 6.34
N MET A 49 -5.06 -2.61 6.11
CA MET A 49 -5.79 -1.55 6.81
C MET A 49 -5.96 -1.85 8.30
N GLU A 50 -6.27 -3.10 8.68
CA GLU A 50 -6.28 -3.56 10.07
C GLU A 50 -4.92 -3.39 10.75
N ARG A 51 -3.83 -3.64 10.01
CA ARG A 51 -2.47 -3.39 10.51
C ARG A 51 -2.26 -1.90 10.76
N TRP A 52 -2.66 -1.03 9.83
CA TRP A 52 -2.55 0.41 9.99
C TRP A 52 -3.27 0.88 11.25
N PHE A 53 -4.54 0.51 11.44
CA PHE A 53 -5.34 0.89 12.62
C PHE A 53 -4.74 0.39 13.93
N ARG A 54 -4.13 -0.81 13.96
CA ARG A 54 -3.48 -1.37 15.16
C ARG A 54 -2.09 -0.79 15.43
N GLY A 55 -1.47 -0.16 14.44
CA GLY A 55 -0.13 0.41 14.57
C GLY A 55 -0.11 1.58 15.54
N ALA A 56 0.99 1.76 16.27
CA ALA A 56 1.21 2.99 17.05
C ALA A 56 1.20 4.20 16.12
N ALA A 57 0.57 5.31 16.54
CA ALA A 57 0.47 6.53 15.75
C ALA A 57 1.83 6.92 15.19
N PHE A 58 1.91 6.96 13.86
CA PHE A 58 3.14 7.28 13.17
C PHE A 58 2.82 7.77 11.77
N GLU A 59 3.41 8.93 11.46
CA GLU A 59 3.41 9.52 10.15
C GLU A 59 4.77 9.25 9.50
N MET A 60 4.77 8.55 8.37
CA MET A 60 6.01 8.22 7.67
C MET A 60 6.55 9.43 6.90
N PRO A 61 7.79 9.87 7.16
CA PRO A 61 8.40 10.97 6.41
C PRO A 61 8.89 10.51 5.04
N ASP A 62 9.00 11.44 4.09
CA ASP A 62 9.35 11.16 2.70
C ASP A 62 10.71 10.50 2.54
N GLU A 63 11.68 10.80 3.40
CA GLU A 63 12.99 10.16 3.36
C GLU A 63 12.90 8.65 3.58
N MET A 64 11.93 8.17 4.38
CA MET A 64 11.65 6.74 4.51
C MET A 64 10.94 6.20 3.28
N LYS A 65 9.93 6.89 2.76
CA LYS A 65 9.19 6.50 1.56
C LYS A 65 10.10 6.37 0.34
N LEU A 66 11.14 7.20 0.26
CA LEU A 66 12.11 7.27 -0.84
C LEU A 66 13.39 6.45 -0.57
N SER A 67 13.49 5.77 0.56
CA SER A 67 14.68 5.01 0.99
C SER A 67 15.97 5.86 0.98
N LEU A 68 15.91 7.12 1.45
CA LEU A 68 17.05 8.05 1.44
C LEU A 68 17.97 7.87 2.66
N GLU A 69 19.27 8.07 2.44
CA GLU A 69 20.31 8.11 3.48
C GLU A 69 20.25 6.92 4.48
N LYS A 70 19.89 7.21 5.75
CA LYS A 70 19.79 6.27 6.88
C LYS A 70 18.43 5.54 6.94
N ASN A 71 17.53 5.85 6.02
CA ASN A 71 16.19 5.28 5.96
C ASN A 71 16.09 4.20 4.88
N ARG A 72 17.18 3.48 4.62
CA ARG A 72 17.16 2.32 3.72
C ARG A 72 16.18 1.28 4.25
N LEU A 73 15.46 0.61 3.36
CA LEU A 73 14.47 -0.40 3.77
C LEU A 73 15.11 -1.51 4.60
N SER A 74 16.34 -1.90 4.29
CA SER A 74 17.09 -2.91 5.06
C SER A 74 17.44 -2.46 6.49
N GLN A 75 17.38 -1.15 6.77
CA GLN A 75 17.71 -0.55 8.07
C GLN A 75 16.47 -0.16 8.87
N LEU A 76 15.27 -0.17 8.26
CA LEU A 76 14.04 0.14 8.96
C LEU A 76 13.66 -0.98 9.95
N PRO A 77 13.11 -0.64 11.13
CA PRO A 77 12.64 -1.63 12.08
C PRO A 77 11.42 -2.38 11.52
N ALA A 78 11.25 -3.64 11.92
CA ALA A 78 10.15 -4.50 11.44
C ALA A 78 8.74 -3.89 11.68
N ALA A 79 8.56 -3.05 12.69
CA ALA A 79 7.31 -2.34 12.92
C ALA A 79 6.92 -1.41 11.74
N ARG A 80 7.90 -0.94 10.97
CA ARG A 80 7.74 -0.04 9.80
C ARG A 80 7.72 -0.79 8.47
N LEU A 81 7.78 -2.12 8.50
CA LEU A 81 7.80 -2.96 7.32
C LEU A 81 6.68 -4.02 7.40
N ASP A 82 5.93 -4.16 6.32
CA ASP A 82 5.14 -5.35 6.05
C ASP A 82 5.80 -6.12 4.91
N GLU A 83 6.35 -7.29 5.23
CA GLU A 83 7.08 -8.15 4.29
C GLU A 83 6.31 -9.44 3.96
N ASN A 84 5.07 -9.59 4.44
CA ASN A 84 4.38 -10.89 4.46
C ASN A 84 2.93 -10.86 3.96
N THR A 85 2.25 -9.71 4.03
CA THR A 85 0.82 -9.61 3.69
C THR A 85 0.61 -9.63 2.18
N VAL A 86 1.44 -8.90 1.43
CA VAL A 86 1.44 -8.87 -0.03
C VAL A 86 2.52 -9.80 -0.55
N THR A 87 2.13 -10.89 -1.21
CA THR A 87 3.09 -11.80 -1.87
C THR A 87 3.00 -11.69 -3.38
N MET A 88 4.09 -11.95 -4.09
CA MET A 88 4.11 -12.04 -5.54
C MET A 88 3.22 -13.18 -6.03
N ALA A 89 3.12 -14.28 -5.29
CA ALA A 89 2.19 -15.38 -5.63
C ALA A 89 0.72 -14.91 -5.64
N TRP A 90 0.31 -14.09 -4.68
CA TRP A 90 -1.00 -13.44 -4.68
C TRP A 90 -1.11 -12.38 -5.79
N ALA A 91 -0.12 -11.51 -5.90
CA ALA A 91 -0.15 -10.37 -6.83
C ALA A 91 -0.19 -10.81 -8.30
N LEU A 92 0.53 -11.88 -8.67
CA LEU A 92 0.56 -12.41 -10.04
C LEU A 92 -0.78 -13.01 -10.50
N ARG A 93 -1.76 -13.19 -9.59
CA ARG A 93 -3.13 -13.59 -9.97
C ARG A 93 -3.91 -12.46 -10.64
N PHE A 94 -3.45 -11.21 -10.52
CA PHE A 94 -4.10 -10.05 -11.12
C PHE A 94 -3.47 -9.75 -12.49
N PRO A 95 -4.25 -9.70 -13.59
CA PRO A 95 -3.71 -9.53 -14.94
C PRO A 95 -2.81 -8.30 -15.12
N ARG A 96 -3.13 -7.20 -14.43
CA ARG A 96 -2.32 -5.97 -14.48
C ARG A 96 -0.92 -6.13 -13.89
N VAL A 97 -0.76 -6.96 -12.86
CA VAL A 97 0.54 -7.23 -12.24
C VAL A 97 1.37 -8.11 -13.16
N HIS A 98 0.74 -9.15 -13.75
CA HIS A 98 1.41 -10.01 -14.72
C HIS A 98 1.94 -9.19 -15.91
N ALA A 99 1.10 -8.31 -16.48
CA ALA A 99 1.50 -7.42 -17.56
C ALA A 99 2.64 -6.47 -17.16
N ALA A 100 2.62 -5.94 -15.93
CA ALA A 100 3.70 -5.09 -15.42
C ALA A 100 5.03 -5.87 -15.29
N VAL A 101 4.99 -7.12 -14.83
CA VAL A 101 6.17 -7.99 -14.77
C VAL A 101 6.72 -8.27 -16.15
N GLU A 102 5.88 -8.64 -17.13
CA GLU A 102 6.30 -8.87 -18.52
C GLU A 102 6.92 -7.61 -19.14
N GLN A 103 6.29 -6.46 -18.94
CA GLN A 103 6.78 -5.18 -19.44
C GLN A 103 8.13 -4.81 -18.81
N LEU A 104 8.26 -4.93 -17.50
CA LEU A 104 9.51 -4.62 -16.81
C LEU A 104 10.60 -5.65 -17.14
N GLN A 105 10.25 -6.92 -17.33
CA GLN A 105 11.18 -7.96 -17.79
C GLN A 105 11.66 -7.70 -19.22
N ALA A 106 10.83 -7.18 -20.12
CA ALA A 106 11.27 -6.82 -21.46
C ALA A 106 12.20 -5.59 -21.47
N ASN A 107 12.00 -4.67 -20.51
CA ASN A 107 12.63 -3.35 -20.51
C ASN A 107 13.58 -3.09 -19.32
N TRP A 108 13.96 -4.13 -18.56
CA TRP A 108 14.76 -3.97 -17.33
C TRP A 108 16.10 -3.29 -17.63
N ALA A 109 16.72 -3.59 -18.77
CA ALA A 109 17.98 -3.03 -19.24
C ALA A 109 17.79 -1.77 -20.11
N SER A 110 16.86 -0.90 -19.75
CA SER A 110 16.74 0.46 -20.31
C SER A 110 18.03 1.27 -20.10
N THR A 111 18.18 2.42 -20.75
CA THR A 111 19.35 3.30 -20.54
C THR A 111 19.56 3.63 -19.07
N ALA A 112 18.51 4.04 -18.36
CA ALA A 112 18.57 4.31 -16.92
C ALA A 112 18.86 3.04 -16.11
N GLY A 113 18.26 1.91 -16.48
CA GLY A 113 18.51 0.62 -15.83
C GLY A 113 19.96 0.16 -15.94
N ARG A 114 20.59 0.34 -17.12
CA ARG A 114 22.01 0.03 -17.34
C ARG A 114 22.93 0.95 -16.55
N VAL A 115 22.63 2.24 -16.47
CA VAL A 115 23.38 3.20 -15.64
C VAL A 115 23.30 2.81 -14.16
N GLN A 116 22.12 2.44 -13.69
CA GLN A 116 21.95 1.99 -12.31
C GLN A 116 22.66 0.67 -12.05
N LEU A 117 22.57 -0.31 -12.95
CA LEU A 117 23.34 -1.56 -12.88
C LEU A 117 24.84 -1.28 -12.77
N GLN A 118 25.38 -0.43 -13.65
CA GLN A 118 26.79 -0.03 -13.64
C GLN A 118 27.18 0.58 -12.29
N LYS A 119 26.39 1.53 -11.77
CA LYS A 119 26.63 2.15 -10.46
C LYS A 119 26.68 1.10 -9.34
N ARG A 120 25.73 0.16 -9.30
CA ARG A 120 25.68 -0.91 -8.29
C ARG A 120 26.89 -1.84 -8.40
N VAL A 121 27.21 -2.31 -9.60
CA VAL A 121 28.36 -3.19 -9.84
C VAL A 121 29.68 -2.52 -9.44
N LEU A 122 29.88 -1.25 -9.81
CA LEU A 122 31.09 -0.51 -9.47
C LEU A 122 31.23 -0.25 -7.96
N SER A 123 30.12 0.01 -7.26
CA SER A 123 30.16 0.16 -5.79
C SER A 123 30.62 -1.11 -5.07
N TRP A 124 30.39 -2.28 -5.66
CA TRP A 124 30.84 -3.57 -5.13
C TRP A 124 32.30 -3.89 -5.46
N ARG A 125 32.87 -3.29 -6.52
CA ARG A 125 34.26 -3.54 -6.97
C ARG A 125 35.29 -3.19 -5.89
N GLY A 126 35.02 -2.21 -5.03
CA GLY A 126 35.90 -1.87 -3.91
C GLY A 126 36.02 -2.98 -2.85
N MET A 127 35.05 -3.90 -2.79
CA MET A 127 34.99 -4.99 -1.81
C MET A 127 35.50 -6.33 -2.34
N ARG A 128 35.67 -6.49 -3.66
CA ARG A 128 36.05 -7.77 -4.30
C ARG A 128 37.22 -7.54 -5.24
N GLY A 129 38.29 -8.34 -5.10
CA GLY A 129 39.57 -8.19 -5.81
C GLY A 129 39.50 -8.32 -7.34
N GLN A 130 40.62 -8.63 -8.00
CA GLN A 130 40.70 -8.64 -9.47
C GLN A 130 40.01 -9.83 -10.18
N GLY A 131 39.45 -10.79 -9.45
CA GLY A 131 38.79 -11.97 -10.02
C GLY A 131 37.34 -11.73 -10.43
N ASN A 132 36.76 -12.67 -11.18
CA ASN A 132 35.33 -12.66 -11.52
C ASN A 132 34.47 -12.83 -10.26
N TRP A 133 33.29 -12.21 -10.22
CA TRP A 133 32.36 -12.37 -9.10
C TRP A 133 30.90 -12.37 -9.54
N ARG A 134 30.03 -13.00 -8.73
CA ARG A 134 28.58 -12.88 -8.91
C ARG A 134 28.07 -11.59 -8.28
N PHE A 135 27.46 -10.74 -9.10
CA PHE A 135 26.69 -9.57 -8.69
C PHE A 135 25.24 -9.97 -8.40
N GLY A 136 24.66 -9.40 -7.35
CA GLY A 136 23.30 -9.69 -6.91
C GLY A 136 23.18 -11.05 -6.23
N ASP A 137 22.49 -11.08 -5.08
CA ASP A 137 22.07 -12.32 -4.43
C ASP A 137 20.56 -12.31 -4.27
N LEU A 138 19.86 -12.88 -5.26
CA LEU A 138 18.40 -12.91 -5.30
C LEU A 138 17.78 -13.88 -4.28
N ASN A 139 18.58 -14.52 -3.40
CA ASN A 139 18.06 -15.23 -2.24
C ASN A 139 17.77 -14.29 -1.06
N LEU A 140 18.27 -13.04 -1.09
CA LEU A 140 17.98 -12.04 -0.07
C LEU A 140 16.56 -11.47 -0.23
N SER A 141 16.02 -10.93 0.86
CA SER A 141 14.69 -10.31 0.84
C SER A 141 14.67 -9.00 0.04
N ALA A 142 13.48 -8.61 -0.42
CA ALA A 142 13.26 -7.43 -1.26
C ALA A 142 13.90 -6.14 -0.70
N LYS A 143 13.83 -5.90 0.63
CA LYS A 143 14.47 -4.73 1.25
C LYS A 143 15.98 -4.68 1.06
N HIS A 144 16.65 -5.83 1.04
CA HIS A 144 18.09 -5.90 0.80
C HIS A 144 18.39 -5.73 -0.68
N LEU A 145 17.58 -6.34 -1.56
CA LEU A 145 17.74 -6.18 -3.01
C LEU A 145 17.59 -4.71 -3.44
N ASP A 146 16.65 -3.97 -2.83
CA ASP A 146 16.45 -2.53 -3.07
C ASP A 146 17.75 -1.72 -2.88
N ASP A 147 18.56 -2.12 -1.90
CA ASP A 147 19.82 -1.48 -1.56
C ASP A 147 21.01 -2.00 -2.37
N THR A 148 21.00 -3.28 -2.75
CA THR A 148 22.21 -3.91 -3.30
C THR A 148 22.20 -4.05 -4.82
N CYS A 149 21.10 -4.49 -5.41
CA CYS A 149 21.08 -4.94 -6.80
C CYS A 149 19.78 -4.63 -7.56
N GLN A 150 18.92 -3.78 -7.02
CA GLN A 150 17.84 -3.14 -7.78
C GLN A 150 18.43 -2.25 -8.88
N VAL A 151 17.93 -2.46 -10.10
CA VAL A 151 18.43 -1.79 -11.30
C VAL A 151 17.37 -0.98 -12.03
N ASN A 152 16.10 -1.38 -11.98
CA ASN A 152 15.03 -0.68 -12.67
C ASN A 152 13.67 -0.85 -11.96
N PHE A 153 12.66 -0.08 -12.34
CA PHE A 153 11.32 -0.14 -11.78
C PHE A 153 10.26 0.27 -12.82
N LEU A 154 9.00 -0.03 -12.51
CA LEU A 154 7.83 0.33 -13.28
C LEU A 154 6.71 0.68 -12.30
N ASN A 155 6.13 1.87 -12.45
CA ASN A 155 4.89 2.24 -11.77
C ASN A 155 3.72 1.76 -12.63
N PHE A 156 2.70 1.20 -11.99
CA PHE A 156 1.50 0.72 -12.67
C PHE A 156 0.27 0.82 -11.77
N GLY A 157 -0.90 0.67 -12.36
CA GLY A 157 -2.16 0.99 -11.73
C GLY A 157 -2.68 2.35 -12.21
N ARG A 158 -3.99 2.55 -12.07
CA ARG A 158 -4.65 3.82 -12.40
C ARG A 158 -6.03 3.88 -11.74
N PHE A 159 -6.56 5.09 -11.61
CA PHE A 159 -7.91 5.32 -11.08
C PHE A 159 -9.02 4.46 -11.73
N GLY A 160 -8.92 4.13 -13.02
CA GLY A 160 -9.93 3.37 -13.74
C GLY A 160 -9.83 1.84 -13.62
N ASP A 161 -8.88 1.29 -12.87
CA ASP A 161 -8.70 -0.15 -12.76
C ASP A 161 -9.85 -0.83 -11.99
N PRO A 162 -10.00 -2.17 -12.07
CA PRO A 162 -11.03 -2.87 -11.30
C PRO A 162 -10.91 -2.58 -9.80
N LEU A 163 -12.05 -2.35 -9.14
CA LEU A 163 -12.14 -2.35 -7.68
C LEU A 163 -12.03 -3.81 -7.22
N ASP A 164 -10.82 -4.25 -6.92
CA ASP A 164 -10.51 -5.57 -6.41
C ASP A 164 -9.55 -5.50 -5.21
N ASP A 165 -9.22 -6.66 -4.64
CA ASP A 165 -8.35 -6.76 -3.45
C ASP A 165 -6.99 -6.07 -3.66
N PHE A 166 -6.40 -6.17 -4.86
CA PHE A 166 -5.15 -5.48 -5.14
C PHE A 166 -5.33 -3.97 -5.21
N TYR A 167 -6.45 -3.47 -5.76
CA TYR A 167 -6.73 -2.03 -5.78
C TYR A 167 -6.88 -1.48 -4.36
N GLY A 168 -7.60 -2.19 -3.49
CA GLY A 168 -7.75 -1.81 -2.08
C GLY A 168 -6.46 -1.93 -1.26
N ALA A 169 -5.56 -2.83 -1.64
CA ALA A 169 -4.30 -3.07 -0.94
C ALA A 169 -3.17 -2.11 -1.36
N MET A 170 -3.08 -1.81 -2.66
CA MET A 170 -1.89 -1.18 -3.26
C MET A 170 -2.22 0.00 -4.20
N GLY A 171 -3.48 0.18 -4.62
CA GLY A 171 -3.84 1.25 -5.56
C GLY A 171 -2.94 1.31 -6.81
N GLU A 172 -2.16 2.40 -6.92
CA GLU A 172 -1.03 2.51 -7.84
C GLU A 172 0.24 2.02 -7.16
N ALA A 173 0.91 1.02 -7.75
CA ALA A 173 2.02 0.31 -7.13
C ALA A 173 3.33 0.49 -7.90
N THR A 174 4.45 0.36 -7.20
CA THR A 174 5.79 0.29 -7.81
C THR A 174 6.28 -1.15 -7.87
N LEU A 175 6.46 -1.68 -9.08
CA LEU A 175 7.19 -2.93 -9.32
C LEU A 175 8.67 -2.62 -9.52
N LYS A 176 9.55 -3.33 -8.82
CA LYS A 176 11.00 -3.19 -8.95
C LYS A 176 11.62 -4.47 -9.50
N VAL A 177 12.74 -4.30 -10.20
CA VAL A 177 13.56 -5.42 -10.68
C VAL A 177 14.99 -5.30 -10.16
N ALA A 178 15.46 -6.38 -9.55
CA ALA A 178 16.85 -6.63 -9.22
C ALA A 178 17.46 -7.60 -10.23
N ALA A 179 18.76 -7.44 -10.48
CA ALA A 179 19.49 -8.28 -11.43
C ALA A 179 20.60 -9.05 -10.72
N SER A 180 20.89 -10.24 -11.23
CA SER A 180 22.01 -11.07 -10.80
C SER A 180 22.73 -11.68 -11.99
N GLY A 181 24.05 -11.78 -11.89
CA GLY A 181 24.88 -12.28 -12.97
C GLY A 181 26.37 -12.27 -12.69
N MET A 182 27.14 -12.82 -13.61
CA MET A 182 28.60 -12.86 -13.49
C MET A 182 29.22 -11.55 -13.98
N VAL A 183 30.12 -10.99 -13.18
CA VAL A 183 30.92 -9.81 -13.54
C VAL A 183 32.36 -10.25 -13.79
N THR A 184 32.87 -9.83 -14.94
CA THR A 184 34.27 -10.00 -15.35
C THR A 184 34.89 -8.60 -15.39
N PRO A 185 35.75 -8.23 -14.43
CA PRO A 185 36.42 -6.94 -14.45
C PRO A 185 37.36 -6.83 -15.66
N LYS A 186 37.39 -5.65 -16.27
CA LYS A 186 38.29 -5.30 -17.36
C LYS A 186 39.31 -4.23 -16.92
N PRO A 187 40.42 -4.07 -17.68
CA PRO A 187 41.33 -2.95 -17.48
C PRO A 187 40.61 -1.59 -17.51
N ASN A 188 41.23 -0.56 -16.93
CA ASN A 188 40.74 0.83 -16.96
C ASN A 188 39.37 1.05 -16.30
N GLY A 189 39.02 0.28 -15.26
CA GLY A 189 37.78 0.49 -14.51
C GLY A 189 36.52 -0.07 -15.18
N LYS A 190 36.67 -0.67 -16.38
CA LYS A 190 35.60 -1.31 -17.15
C LYS A 190 35.17 -2.65 -16.57
N ALA A 191 34.01 -3.14 -17.01
CA ALA A 191 33.53 -4.49 -16.68
C ALA A 191 32.60 -5.03 -17.76
N THR A 192 32.63 -6.35 -17.96
CA THR A 192 31.56 -7.07 -18.66
C THR A 192 30.68 -7.76 -17.63
N VAL A 193 29.37 -7.65 -17.79
CA VAL A 193 28.38 -8.29 -16.91
C VAL A 193 27.47 -9.18 -17.75
N ALA A 194 27.35 -10.44 -17.36
CA ALA A 194 26.44 -11.41 -17.95
C ALA A 194 25.30 -11.68 -16.95
N ILE A 195 24.19 -10.96 -17.11
CA ILE A 195 22.99 -11.12 -16.26
C ILE A 195 22.24 -12.37 -16.68
N ASP A 196 22.05 -13.30 -15.74
CA ASP A 196 21.41 -14.60 -15.97
C ASP A 196 20.08 -14.75 -15.21
N GLU A 197 19.78 -13.84 -14.29
CA GLU A 197 18.62 -13.94 -13.40
C GLU A 197 18.09 -12.55 -13.03
N LEU A 198 16.77 -12.44 -12.97
CA LEU A 198 16.04 -11.26 -12.52
C LEU A 198 15.17 -11.61 -11.31
N GLY A 199 15.00 -10.66 -10.39
CA GLY A 199 14.10 -10.76 -9.25
C GLY A 199 13.13 -9.59 -9.23
N PHE A 200 11.83 -9.86 -9.23
CA PHE A 200 10.76 -8.88 -9.22
C PHE A 200 10.09 -8.82 -7.86
N TYR A 201 9.77 -7.63 -7.38
CA TYR A 201 9.06 -7.43 -6.13
C TYR A 201 8.30 -6.12 -6.14
N LEU A 202 7.20 -6.07 -5.39
CA LEU A 202 6.42 -4.86 -5.15
C LEU A 202 7.03 -4.09 -3.98
N ARG A 203 6.98 -2.77 -4.07
CA ARG A 203 7.34 -1.83 -3.01
C ARG A 203 6.33 -0.70 -3.00
N ASP A 204 5.77 -0.40 -1.83
CA ASP A 204 4.85 0.72 -1.68
C ASP A 204 4.83 1.27 -0.26
N ALA A 205 4.31 2.49 -0.09
CA ALA A 205 4.08 3.09 1.22
C ALA A 205 2.58 3.00 1.54
N TYR A 206 2.22 2.27 2.60
CA TYR A 206 0.84 2.23 3.09
C TYR A 206 0.65 3.36 4.09
N ASP A 207 0.31 4.53 3.56
CA ASP A 207 0.14 5.76 4.33
C ASP A 207 -1.06 6.59 3.84
N PHE A 208 -1.51 7.50 4.72
CA PHE A 208 -2.62 8.42 4.43
C PHE A 208 -2.17 9.87 4.60
N ASN A 209 -0.93 10.17 4.19
CA ASN A 209 -0.38 11.51 4.24
C ASN A 209 -0.65 12.21 2.91
N ASP A 210 -0.88 13.51 2.93
CA ASP A 210 -1.08 14.31 1.70
C ASP A 210 0.00 15.38 1.63
N ASP A 211 0.61 15.54 0.47
CA ASP A 211 1.53 16.66 0.18
C ASP A 211 0.77 17.88 -0.39
N SER A 212 -0.55 17.75 -0.55
CA SER A 212 -1.43 18.72 -1.21
C SER A 212 -2.41 19.37 -0.24
N PHE A 213 -2.82 20.61 -0.54
CA PHE A 213 -3.87 21.33 0.18
C PHE A 213 -5.24 20.61 0.14
N ILE A 214 -5.47 19.73 -0.85
CA ILE A 214 -6.70 18.95 -0.99
C ILE A 214 -6.40 17.48 -0.72
N SER A 215 -7.15 16.88 0.20
CA SER A 215 -6.97 15.49 0.60
C SER A 215 -7.51 14.50 -0.43
N GLN A 216 -6.72 13.47 -0.76
CA GLN A 216 -7.08 12.48 -1.78
C GLN A 216 -8.36 11.71 -1.39
N PRO A 217 -9.36 11.62 -2.30
CA PRO A 217 -10.52 10.77 -2.10
C PRO A 217 -10.17 9.28 -2.28
N LEU A 218 -10.62 8.47 -1.34
CA LEU A 218 -10.42 7.00 -1.30
C LEU A 218 -11.70 6.23 -1.63
N GLY A 219 -12.67 6.92 -2.23
CA GLY A 219 -13.99 6.40 -2.57
C GLY A 219 -15.05 6.68 -1.51
N PHE A 220 -16.25 6.21 -1.81
CA PHE A 220 -17.41 6.30 -0.94
C PHE A 220 -17.66 4.92 -0.34
N TRP A 221 -17.64 4.81 0.98
CA TRP A 221 -17.71 3.54 1.70
C TRP A 221 -18.99 3.42 2.52
N GLY A 222 -19.55 2.22 2.56
CA GLY A 222 -20.73 1.88 3.35
C GLY A 222 -20.75 0.41 3.71
N PHE A 223 -21.81 -0.03 4.40
CA PHE A 223 -21.95 -1.42 4.85
C PHE A 223 -21.96 -2.45 3.70
N GLU A 224 -22.32 -2.03 2.49
CA GLU A 224 -22.42 -2.90 1.31
C GLU A 224 -21.19 -2.87 0.41
N GLY A 225 -20.20 -1.99 0.65
CA GLY A 225 -19.00 -1.95 -0.17
C GLY A 225 -18.40 -0.57 -0.34
N VAL A 226 -17.81 -0.36 -1.52
CA VAL A 226 -17.18 0.89 -1.94
C VAL A 226 -17.58 1.25 -3.36
N GLU A 227 -17.76 2.55 -3.59
CA GLU A 227 -18.03 3.13 -4.90
C GLU A 227 -17.04 4.25 -5.24
N ARG A 228 -16.70 4.41 -6.54
CA ARG A 228 -15.74 5.43 -7.00
C ARG A 228 -16.32 6.84 -6.98
N SER A 229 -17.62 6.98 -7.24
CA SER A 229 -18.26 8.28 -7.42
C SER A 229 -19.72 8.25 -6.98
N LEU A 230 -20.05 9.04 -5.97
CA LEU A 230 -21.41 9.39 -5.56
C LEU A 230 -21.49 10.91 -5.42
N GLN A 231 -22.54 11.52 -5.97
CA GLN A 231 -22.63 12.99 -6.06
C GLN A 231 -23.06 13.68 -4.73
N LEU A 232 -23.49 12.91 -3.72
CA LEU A 232 -24.10 13.45 -2.48
C LEU A 232 -23.58 12.77 -1.19
N GLY A 233 -22.34 12.29 -1.19
CA GLY A 233 -21.78 11.61 -0.02
C GLY A 233 -21.46 12.56 1.13
N ARG A 234 -21.83 12.17 2.36
CA ARG A 234 -21.39 12.83 3.60
C ARG A 234 -20.01 12.31 3.99
N ASP A 235 -19.23 13.09 4.73
CA ASP A 235 -17.95 12.62 5.28
C ASP A 235 -18.15 11.41 6.21
N ILE A 236 -17.22 10.46 6.12
CA ILE A 236 -17.18 9.28 6.99
C ILE A 236 -17.04 9.67 8.47
N LEU A 237 -17.71 8.88 9.31
CA LEU A 237 -17.59 9.02 10.75
C LEU A 237 -16.27 8.46 11.26
N ILE A 238 -15.56 9.23 12.08
CA ILE A 238 -14.30 8.82 12.71
C ILE A 238 -14.55 7.88 13.89
N ASP A 239 -15.60 8.15 14.67
CA ASP A 239 -15.98 7.37 15.85
C ASP A 239 -17.40 6.84 15.70
N GLU A 240 -17.72 5.87 16.55
CA GLU A 240 -19.02 5.22 16.55
C GLU A 240 -20.12 6.25 16.85
N ARG A 241 -21.17 6.24 16.02
CA ARG A 241 -22.39 6.99 16.27
C ARG A 241 -23.62 6.15 16.00
N TRP A 242 -24.67 6.48 16.72
CA TRP A 242 -25.98 5.88 16.60
C TRP A 242 -27.00 6.96 16.25
N ALA A 243 -27.90 6.65 15.33
CA ALA A 243 -29.00 7.53 14.94
C ALA A 243 -30.33 6.79 15.00
N TYR A 244 -31.42 7.52 15.22
CA TYR A 244 -32.77 6.99 15.02
C TYR A 244 -33.07 7.08 13.53
N GLU A 245 -32.98 5.95 12.83
CA GLU A 245 -33.17 5.86 11.38
C GLU A 245 -33.64 4.45 10.99
N GLU A 246 -34.36 4.34 9.88
CA GLU A 246 -34.69 3.04 9.29
C GLU A 246 -33.42 2.26 8.96
N ALA A 247 -33.33 1.00 9.41
CA ALA A 247 -32.13 0.17 9.25
C ALA A 247 -31.70 0.01 7.78
N VAL A 248 -32.67 -0.02 6.86
CA VAL A 248 -32.41 -0.10 5.41
C VAL A 248 -31.71 1.16 4.90
N SER A 249 -32.12 2.34 5.38
CA SER A 249 -31.54 3.63 4.99
C SER A 249 -30.11 3.79 5.51
N ALA A 250 -29.89 3.47 6.80
CA ALA A 250 -28.56 3.47 7.39
C ALA A 250 -27.60 2.51 6.68
N ARG A 251 -28.11 1.35 6.24
CA ARG A 251 -27.33 0.32 5.53
C ARG A 251 -27.01 0.69 4.07
N ALA A 252 -27.90 1.43 3.41
CA ALA A 252 -27.71 1.94 2.04
C ALA A 252 -26.83 3.20 1.97
N SER A 253 -26.45 3.76 3.13
CA SER A 253 -25.66 4.98 3.20
C SER A 253 -24.19 4.74 2.84
N TYR A 254 -23.65 5.63 2.01
CA TYR A 254 -22.24 5.68 1.64
C TYR A 254 -21.62 7.02 2.02
N TYR A 255 -20.39 6.96 2.48
CA TYR A 255 -19.67 8.09 3.06
C TYR A 255 -18.36 8.34 2.34
N LEU A 256 -18.05 9.60 2.06
CA LEU A 256 -16.77 9.99 1.48
C LEU A 256 -15.64 9.69 2.47
N VAL A 257 -14.66 8.90 2.01
CA VAL A 257 -13.43 8.62 2.74
C VAL A 257 -12.27 9.35 2.06
N GLN A 258 -11.38 9.91 2.86
CA GLN A 258 -10.21 10.68 2.42
C GLN A 258 -9.05 10.44 3.37
N ASN A 259 -7.83 10.70 2.92
CA ASN A 259 -6.62 10.65 3.75
C ASN A 259 -6.75 11.49 5.04
N ALA A 260 -7.39 12.65 4.98
CA ALA A 260 -7.65 13.51 6.14
C ALA A 260 -8.50 12.82 7.23
N HIS A 261 -9.37 11.88 6.88
CA HIS A 261 -10.15 11.12 7.85
C HIS A 261 -9.27 10.16 8.64
N PHE A 262 -8.34 9.46 7.97
CA PHE A 262 -7.34 8.63 8.64
C PHE A 262 -6.41 9.46 9.54
N ARG A 263 -5.93 10.62 9.08
CA ARG A 263 -5.11 11.51 9.94
C ARG A 263 -5.87 12.00 11.18
N LYS A 264 -7.14 12.38 11.03
CA LYS A 264 -8.01 12.75 12.16
C LYS A 264 -8.19 11.58 13.14
N TRP A 265 -8.39 10.38 12.62
CA TRP A 265 -8.47 9.16 13.43
C TRP A 265 -7.15 8.93 14.19
N ARG A 266 -5.99 8.98 13.51
CA ARG A 266 -4.67 8.85 14.14
C ARG A 266 -4.48 9.80 15.31
N ALA A 267 -4.75 11.09 15.08
CA ALA A 267 -4.61 12.14 16.10
C ALA A 267 -5.53 11.93 17.31
N ARG A 268 -6.72 11.37 17.11
CA ARG A 268 -7.69 11.11 18.20
C ARG A 268 -7.34 9.87 19.01
N HIS A 269 -6.93 8.78 18.36
CA HIS A 269 -6.80 7.48 19.01
C HIS A 269 -5.37 7.17 19.47
N GLY A 270 -4.35 7.92 19.02
CA GLY A 270 -2.94 7.61 19.31
C GLY A 270 -2.44 6.32 18.63
N LEU A 271 -3.22 5.81 17.68
CA LEU A 271 -2.95 4.66 16.82
C LEU A 271 -2.96 5.10 15.35
N GLY A 272 -2.78 4.20 14.38
CA GLY A 272 -2.80 4.55 12.96
C GLY A 272 -1.40 4.78 12.44
N GLY A 273 -0.63 3.71 12.26
CA GLY A 273 0.79 3.79 11.96
C GLY A 273 1.10 3.44 10.51
N ASP A 274 1.78 4.35 9.81
CA ASP A 274 2.26 4.10 8.44
C ASP A 274 3.41 3.07 8.42
N PHE A 275 3.52 2.35 7.31
CA PHE A 275 4.56 1.35 7.07
C PHE A 275 4.83 1.15 5.57
N MET A 276 6.02 0.64 5.23
CA MET A 276 6.35 0.22 3.88
C MET A 276 5.86 -1.20 3.65
N VAL A 277 5.27 -1.46 2.50
CA VAL A 277 4.91 -2.79 2.01
C VAL A 277 5.99 -3.27 1.04
N LEU A 278 6.45 -4.50 1.25
CA LEU A 278 7.37 -5.21 0.39
C LEU A 278 6.87 -6.62 0.16
N SER A 279 6.84 -7.06 -1.09
CA SER A 279 6.56 -8.47 -1.37
C SER A 279 7.79 -9.36 -1.19
N ASP A 280 7.56 -10.67 -1.19
CA ASP A 280 8.60 -11.64 -1.53
C ASP A 280 9.10 -11.45 -2.98
N VAL A 281 10.20 -12.12 -3.31
CA VAL A 281 10.90 -11.93 -4.59
C VAL A 281 10.48 -13.02 -5.58
N TYR A 282 9.85 -12.61 -6.67
CA TYR A 282 9.58 -13.48 -7.81
C TYR A 282 10.81 -13.56 -8.72
N ARG A 283 11.45 -14.72 -8.75
CA ARG A 283 12.72 -14.93 -9.49
C ARG A 283 12.46 -15.55 -10.86
N VAL A 284 13.14 -15.02 -11.86
CA VAL A 284 13.09 -15.50 -13.24
C VAL A 284 14.52 -15.71 -13.74
N ARG A 285 14.84 -16.93 -14.16
CA ARG A 285 16.08 -17.21 -14.88
C ARG A 285 15.92 -16.87 -16.35
N LEU A 286 16.86 -16.12 -16.90
CA LEU A 286 16.85 -15.76 -18.32
C LEU A 286 17.23 -16.97 -19.18
N PRO A 287 16.64 -17.14 -20.38
CA PRO A 287 16.97 -18.25 -21.28
C PRO A 287 18.45 -18.26 -21.68
N PHE A 288 19.06 -17.08 -21.79
CA PHE A 288 20.48 -16.88 -22.03
C PHE A 288 20.98 -15.66 -21.25
N PRO A 289 22.24 -15.64 -20.80
CA PRO A 289 22.79 -14.47 -20.14
C PRO A 289 22.83 -13.25 -21.07
N ILE A 290 22.31 -12.12 -20.61
CA ILE A 290 22.38 -10.85 -21.33
C ILE A 290 23.73 -10.20 -21.00
N GLN A 291 24.59 -10.09 -22.02
CA GLN A 291 25.89 -9.44 -21.88
C GLN A 291 25.77 -7.93 -22.04
N LEU A 292 26.32 -7.21 -21.05
CA LEU A 292 26.46 -5.77 -21.04
C LEU A 292 27.92 -5.41 -20.77
N GLU A 293 28.39 -4.33 -21.37
CA GLU A 293 29.76 -3.85 -21.21
C GLU A 293 29.79 -2.33 -21.13
N TRP A 294 30.74 -1.81 -20.36
CA TRP A 294 31.11 -0.40 -20.30
C TRP A 294 32.60 -0.26 -20.03
#